data_AF-A0A8K0G7M3-F1
#
_entry.id   AF-A0A8K0G7M3-F1
#
_cell.length_a   1.000
_cell.length_b   1.000
_cell.length_c   1.000
_cell.angle_alpha   90.00
_cell.angle_beta   90.00
_cell.angle_gamma   90.00
#
_symmetry.space_group_name_H-M   'P 1'
#
loop_
_entity.id
_entity.type
_entity.pdbx_description
1 polymer ?
#
loop_
_entity_poly.entity_id
_entity_poly.type
_entity_poly.pdbx_seq_one_letter_code
_entity_poly.pdbx_strand_id
1 'polypeptide(L)' 'NKWYANPHFRGTYSFETVESRKEGISLEEILLEPLISNGKPTILFAGEATHPTHYSTVHGAIETGHREAQRIINFYK' A
#
# COMPACT_ATOMS: atom_id res chain seq x y z
N ASN A 1 -4.08 -11.69 -22.94
CA ASN A 1 -4.19 -11.27 -21.52
C ASN A 1 -3.50 -12.29 -20.62
N LYS A 2 -2.25 -12.03 -20.18
CA LYS A 2 -1.48 -12.87 -19.25
C LYS A 2 -0.88 -12.02 -18.12
N TRP A 3 -1.74 -11.41 -17.31
CA TRP A 3 -1.33 -10.48 -16.23
C TRP A 3 -0.38 -11.11 -15.21
N TYR A 4 -0.64 -12.36 -14.81
CA TYR A 4 0.22 -13.09 -13.86
C TYR A 4 1.66 -13.28 -14.38
N ALA A 5 1.84 -13.39 -15.70
CA ALA A 5 3.13 -13.62 -16.33
C ALA A 5 3.86 -12.32 -16.71
N ASN A 6 3.21 -11.16 -16.55
CA ASN A 6 3.84 -9.88 -16.81
C ASN A 6 4.79 -9.53 -15.66
N PRO A 7 6.09 -9.29 -15.92
CA PRO A 7 7.07 -8.99 -14.87
C PRO A 7 6.76 -7.72 -14.07
N HIS A 8 5.95 -6.81 -14.60
CA HIS A 8 5.59 -5.55 -13.94
C HIS A 8 4.35 -5.62 -13.07
N PHE A 9 3.46 -6.60 -13.28
CA PHE A 9 2.17 -6.69 -12.56
C PHE A 9 2.04 -7.98 -11.74
N ARG A 10 2.65 -9.08 -12.20
CA ARG A 10 2.75 -10.40 -11.51
C ARG A 10 1.43 -10.93 -10.92
N GLY A 11 0.30 -10.42 -11.38
CA GLY A 11 -1.01 -10.57 -10.77
C GLY A 11 -1.97 -9.53 -11.33
N THR A 12 -3.17 -9.46 -10.76
CA THR A 12 -4.20 -8.49 -11.16
C THR A 12 -4.40 -7.43 -10.10
N TYR A 13 -4.76 -7.85 -8.88
CA TYR A 13 -5.02 -6.98 -7.74
C TYR A 13 -4.79 -7.73 -6.43
N SER A 14 -4.63 -6.99 -5.34
CA SER A 14 -4.45 -7.55 -4.00
C SER A 14 -5.72 -8.16 -3.43
N PHE A 15 -5.62 -9.11 -2.52
CA PHE A 15 -6.74 -9.64 -1.76
C PHE A 15 -6.22 -10.18 -0.43
N GLU A 16 -6.94 -9.92 0.66
CA GLU A 16 -6.60 -10.45 1.98
C GLU A 16 -6.93 -11.95 2.05
N THR A 17 -5.93 -12.80 2.29
CA THR A 17 -6.16 -14.24 2.40
C THR A 17 -6.83 -14.61 3.73
N VAL A 18 -7.49 -15.77 3.76
CA VAL A 18 -8.12 -16.29 4.99
C VAL A 18 -7.08 -16.52 6.08
N GLU A 19 -5.89 -16.96 5.68
CA GLU A 19 -4.75 -17.20 6.57
C GLU A 19 -4.28 -15.87 7.19
N SER A 20 -4.10 -14.82 6.39
CA SER A 20 -3.72 -13.49 6.88
C SER A 20 -4.70 -12.97 7.93
N ARG A 21 -6.00 -13.10 7.65
CA ARG A 21 -7.05 -12.65 8.58
C ARG A 21 -7.02 -13.42 9.90
N LYS A 22 -6.72 -14.73 9.86
CA LYS A 22 -6.62 -15.58 11.05
C LYS A 22 -5.45 -15.19 11.95
N GLU A 23 -4.34 -14.73 11.36
CA GLU A 23 -3.19 -14.21 12.11
C GLU A 23 -3.50 -12.86 12.79
N GLY A 24 -4.65 -12.24 12.49
CA GLY A 24 -5.03 -10.94 13.04
C GLY A 24 -4.15 -9.79 12.57
N ILE A 25 -3.32 -10.04 11.56
CA ILE A 25 -2.43 -9.07 10.96
C ILE A 25 -3.18 -8.42 9.80
N SER A 26 -3.55 -7.15 9.94
CA SER A 26 -3.95 -6.36 8.77
C SER A 26 -2.71 -6.10 7.93
N LEU A 27 -2.59 -6.83 6.82
CA LEU A 27 -1.50 -6.63 5.86
C LEU A 27 -1.52 -5.20 5.33
N GLU A 28 -2.71 -4.59 5.20
CA GLU A 28 -2.87 -3.21 4.77
C GLU A 28 -2.23 -2.23 5.78
N GLU A 29 -2.41 -2.46 7.08
CA GLU A 29 -1.78 -1.67 8.14
C GLU A 29 -0.26 -1.82 8.16
N ILE A 30 0.27 -3.00 7.86
CA ILE A 30 1.73 -3.17 7.74
C ILE A 30 2.25 -2.48 6.46
N LEU A 31 1.56 -2.66 5.34
CA LEU A 31 2.01 -2.17 4.03
C LEU A 31 1.96 -0.64 3.91
N LEU A 32 1.18 0.05 4.74
CA LEU A 32 1.11 1.51 4.75
C LEU A 32 2.20 2.18 5.60
N GLU A 33 2.96 1.42 6.41
CA GLU A 33 3.96 1.98 7.30
C GLU A 33 5.22 2.41 6.53
N PRO A 34 5.65 3.68 6.64
CA PRO A 34 6.85 4.15 5.98
C PRO A 34 8.10 3.58 6.66
N LEU A 35 9.16 3.36 5.87
CA LEU A 35 10.47 3.04 6.45
C LEU A 35 11.16 4.33 6.87
N ILE A 36 11.48 4.41 8.16
CA ILE A 36 12.11 5.56 8.79
C ILE A 36 13.62 5.33 8.88
N SER A 37 14.40 6.31 8.44
CA SER A 37 15.85 6.36 8.62
C SER A 37 16.23 7.69 9.24
N ASN A 38 17.01 7.68 10.32
CA ASN A 38 17.44 8.89 11.04
C ASN A 38 16.27 9.84 11.40
N GLY A 39 15.14 9.27 11.85
CA GLY A 39 13.94 10.03 12.21
C GLY A 39 13.15 10.60 11.01
N LYS A 40 13.53 10.26 9.77
CA LYS A 40 12.90 10.74 8.54
C LYS A 40 12.19 9.61 7.78
N PRO A 41 10.93 9.79 7.35
CA PRO A 41 10.29 8.87 6.43
C PRO A 41 11.05 8.89 5.10
N THR A 42 11.76 7.80 4.82
CA THR A 42 12.70 7.72 3.69
C THR A 42 12.11 6.91 2.54
N ILE A 43 11.36 5.86 2.86
CA ILE A 43 10.61 5.06 1.88
C ILE A 43 9.15 5.09 2.31
N LEU A 44 8.28 5.48 1.39
CA LEU A 44 6.83 5.58 1.59
C LEU A 44 6.13 4.66 0.60
N PHE A 45 4.99 4.10 1.00
CA PHE A 45 4.25 3.12 0.21
C PHE A 45 2.85 3.64 -0.11
N ALA A 46 2.51 3.59 -1.40
CA ALA A 46 1.20 3.93 -1.95
C ALA A 46 0.79 2.85 -2.96
N GLY A 47 -0.45 2.94 -3.45
CA GLY A 47 -1.04 1.96 -4.36
C GLY A 47 -2.19 1.20 -3.71
N GLU A 48 -2.94 0.45 -4.52
CA GLU A 48 -4.19 -0.18 -4.08
C GLU A 48 -4.01 -1.09 -2.86
N ALA A 49 -2.91 -1.83 -2.78
CA ALA A 49 -2.62 -2.78 -1.71
C ALA A 49 -2.42 -2.12 -0.33
N THR A 50 -2.28 -0.79 -0.30
CA THR A 50 -1.96 -0.02 0.92
C THR A 50 -3.17 0.75 1.48
N HIS A 51 -4.35 0.54 0.89
CA HIS A 51 -5.59 1.14 1.38
C HIS A 51 -6.30 0.17 2.34
N PRO A 52 -6.68 0.59 3.57
CA PRO A 52 -7.25 -0.32 4.58
C PRO A 52 -8.59 -0.95 4.17
N THR A 53 -9.46 -0.21 3.48
CA THR A 53 -10.80 -0.70 3.08
C THR A 53 -11.02 -0.84 1.57
N HIS A 54 -10.35 -0.04 0.75
CA HIS A 54 -10.53 0.05 -0.71
C HIS A 54 -9.36 -0.55 -1.51
N TYR A 55 -8.73 -1.62 -1.01
CA TYR A 55 -7.75 -2.37 -1.79
C TYR A 55 -8.38 -3.00 -3.03
N SER A 56 -7.58 -3.34 -4.05
CA SER A 56 -8.03 -3.80 -5.38
C SER A 56 -8.76 -2.75 -6.23
N THR A 57 -8.75 -1.48 -5.84
CA THR A 57 -9.50 -0.43 -6.54
C THR A 57 -8.60 0.72 -6.99
N VAL A 58 -9.00 1.34 -8.11
CA VAL A 58 -8.32 2.53 -8.64
C VAL A 58 -8.47 3.73 -7.70
N HIS A 59 -9.65 3.93 -7.10
CA HIS A 59 -9.85 5.04 -6.17
C HIS A 59 -9.01 4.86 -4.90
N GLY A 60 -8.90 3.64 -4.37
CA GLY A 60 -8.01 3.35 -3.25
C GLY A 60 -6.54 3.61 -3.57
N ALA A 61 -6.09 3.32 -4.81
CA ALA A 61 -4.74 3.67 -5.24
C ALA A 61 -4.49 5.20 -5.33
N ILE A 62 -5.50 5.97 -5.76
CA ILE A 62 -5.43 7.44 -5.82
C ILE A 62 -5.39 8.02 -4.41
N GLU A 63 -6.27 7.56 -3.53
CA GLU A 63 -6.37 8.00 -2.13
C GLU A 63 -5.07 7.76 -1.36
N THR A 64 -4.44 6.58 -1.53
CA THR A 64 -3.14 6.29 -0.89
C THR A 64 -2.00 7.13 -1.47
N GLY A 65 -2.05 7.47 -2.76
CA GLY A 65 -1.12 8.44 -3.37
C GLY A 65 -1.20 9.82 -2.71
N HIS A 66 -2.42 10.34 -2.52
CA HIS A 66 -2.64 11.59 -1.80
C HIS A 66 -2.17 11.52 -0.34
N ARG A 67 -2.41 10.39 0.34
CA ARG A 67 -1.97 10.15 1.73
C ARG A 67 -0.45 10.30 1.85
N GLU A 68 0.34 9.63 1.00
CA GLU A 68 1.80 9.71 1.08
C GLU A 68 2.33 11.08 0.66
N ALA A 69 1.71 11.74 -0.33
CA ALA A 69 2.04 13.12 -0.67
C ALA A 69 1.84 14.06 0.53
N GLN A 70 0.74 13.91 1.26
CA GLN A 70 0.46 14.73 2.44
C GLN A 70 1.44 14.45 3.59
N ARG A 71 1.87 13.19 3.77
CA ARG A 71 2.93 12.83 4.73
C ARG A 71 4.24 13.54 4.42
N ILE A 72 4.66 13.55 3.15
CA ILE A 72 5.86 14.25 2.70
C ILE A 72 5.73 15.75 2.97
N ILE A 73 4.62 16.37 2.55
CA ILE A 73 4.37 17.80 2.76
C ILE A 73 4.43 18.16 4.26
N ASN A 74 3.77 17.38 5.12
CA ASN A 74 3.74 17.66 6.54
C ASN A 74 5.09 17.46 7.24
N PHE A 75 5.94 16.56 6.73
CA PHE A 75 7.28 16.34 7.29
C PHE A 75 8.24 17.51 7.00
N TYR A 76 8.08 18.21 5.87
CA TYR A 76 8.95 19.33 5.48
C TYR A 76 8.35 20.72 5.70
N LYS A 77 7.12 20.79 6.23
CA LYS A 77 6.56 22.03 6.77
C LYS A 77 7.31 22.44 8.03
#